data_AF-A0A0G1XP14-F1
#
_entry.id   AF-A0A0G1XP14-F1
#
_cell.length_a   1.000
_cell.length_b   1.000
_cell.length_c   1.000
_cell.angle_alpha   90.00
_cell.angle_beta   90.00
_cell.angle_gamma   90.00
#
_symmetry.space_group_name_H-M   'P 1'
#
loop_
_entity.id
_entity.type
_entity.pdbx_description
1 polymer ?
#
loop_
_entity_poly.entity_id
_entity_poly.type
_entity_poly.pdbx_seq_one_letter_code
_entity_poly.pdbx_strand_id
1 'polypeptide(L)'
;MKDRDVKNLIRKEDERQQRTLDLIPSENIVSQDVLAALGSSFTNKYSEGYAGKRYYAGNAVVDDVERLAIERARKVFHLGKNWHANVQPYSGSPANLAV
;
A
#
# COMPACT_ATOMS: atom_id res chain seq x y z
N MET A 1 -15.54 -13.98 -5.36
CA MET A 1 -14.37 -14.72 -5.87
C MET A 1 -14.84 -16.00 -6.57
N LYS A 2 -14.31 -16.29 -7.77
CA LYS A 2 -14.67 -17.47 -8.58
C LYS A 2 -13.97 -18.74 -8.09
N ASP A 3 -12.71 -18.62 -7.68
CA ASP A 3 -11.94 -19.70 -7.07
C ASP A 3 -12.51 -20.04 -5.69
N ARG A 4 -13.06 -21.25 -5.55
CA ARG A 4 -13.71 -21.69 -4.31
C ARG A 4 -12.71 -22.14 -3.27
N ASP A 5 -11.57 -22.66 -3.68
CA ASP A 5 -10.54 -23.17 -2.77
C ASP A 5 -9.86 -22.00 -2.08
N VAL A 6 -9.46 -20.97 -2.84
CA VAL A 6 -8.93 -19.73 -2.27
C VAL A 6 -9.97 -19.04 -1.37
N LYS A 7 -11.25 -19.03 -1.75
CA LYS A 7 -12.33 -18.47 -0.90
C LYS A 7 -12.42 -19.16 0.46
N ASN A 8 -12.32 -20.48 0.46
CA ASN A 8 -12.40 -21.27 1.68
C ASN A 8 -11.17 -21.05 2.57
N LEU A 9 -9.98 -20.92 1.98
CA LEU A 9 -8.75 -20.63 2.73
C LEU A 9 -8.76 -19.23 3.36
N ILE A 10 -9.19 -18.20 2.63
CA ILE A 10 -9.35 -16.84 3.18
C ILE A 10 -10.29 -16.86 4.39
N ARG A 11 -11.46 -17.49 4.28
CA ARG A 11 -12.40 -17.58 5.41
C ARG A 11 -11.79 -18.28 6.63
N LYS A 12 -11.01 -19.35 6.43
CA LYS A 12 -10.33 -20.04 7.53
C LYS A 12 -9.31 -19.13 8.21
N GLU A 13 -8.59 -18.30 7.46
CA GLU A 13 -7.64 -17.34 8.03
C GLU A 13 -8.36 -16.20 8.76
N ASP A 14 -9.46 -15.68 8.22
CA ASP A 14 -10.29 -14.67 8.89
C ASP A 14 -10.80 -15.20 10.25
N GLU A 15 -11.31 -16.44 10.28
CA GLU A 15 -11.75 -17.10 11.50
C GLU A 15 -10.60 -17.32 12.50
N ARG A 16 -9.39 -17.65 12.00
CA ARG A 16 -8.19 -17.79 12.84
C ARG A 16 -7.84 -16.45 13.49
N GLN A 17 -7.74 -15.37 12.72
CA GLN A 17 -7.40 -14.05 13.23
C GLN A 17 -8.43 -13.56 14.27
N GLN A 18 -9.72 -13.77 14.01
CA GLN A 18 -10.79 -13.37 14.95
C GLN A 18 -10.79 -14.15 16.27
N ARG A 19 -10.26 -15.38 16.27
CA ARG A 19 -10.25 -16.28 17.45
C ARG A 19 -8.89 -16.39 18.12
N THR A 20 -7.87 -15.71 17.60
CA THR A 20 -6.51 -15.75 18.12
C THR A 20 -6.21 -14.43 18.84
N LEU A 21 -5.70 -14.53 20.07
CA LEU A 21 -5.00 -13.40 20.68
C LEU A 21 -3.61 -13.32 20.04
N ASP A 22 -3.47 -12.45 19.05
CA ASP A 22 -2.19 -12.28 18.36
C ASP A 22 -1.24 -11.40 19.19
N LEU A 23 -0.05 -11.94 19.46
CA LEU A 23 1.00 -11.30 20.25
C LEU A 23 2.28 -11.09 19.44
N ILE A 24 2.23 -11.30 18.12
CA ILE A 24 3.37 -11.05 17.24
C ILE A 24 3.59 -9.52 17.16
N PRO A 25 4.74 -8.98 17.61
CA PRO A 25 4.90 -7.53 17.79
C PRO A 25 4.80 -6.69 16.51
N SER A 26 5.00 -7.31 15.35
CA SER A 26 4.99 -6.66 14.04
C SER A 26 3.69 -6.86 13.26
N GLU A 27 2.76 -7.69 13.75
CA GLU A 27 1.48 -7.91 13.08
C GLU A 27 0.44 -6.88 13.51
N ASN A 28 -0.53 -6.62 12.62
CA ASN A 28 -1.62 -5.70 12.86
C ASN A 28 -2.80 -6.01 11.92
N ILE A 29 -4.00 -5.56 12.28
CA ILE A 29 -5.21 -5.69 11.47
C ILE A 29 -5.52 -4.34 10.82
N VAL A 30 -5.41 -4.27 9.50
CA VAL A 30 -5.71 -3.06 8.72
C VAL A 30 -7.22 -2.81 8.62
N SER A 31 -7.61 -1.57 8.32
CA SER A 31 -9.03 -1.23 8.11
C SER A 31 -9.57 -1.77 6.77
N GLN A 32 -10.89 -1.87 6.67
CA GLN A 32 -11.57 -2.25 5.43
C GLN A 32 -11.29 -1.27 4.27
N ASP A 33 -11.12 0.02 4.56
CA ASP A 33 -10.78 1.03 3.56
C ASP A 33 -9.42 0.78 2.91
N VAL A 34 -8.42 0.33 3.70
CA VAL A 34 -7.09 -0.04 3.19
C VAL A 34 -7.20 -1.24 2.25
N LEU A 35 -7.97 -2.27 2.64
CA LEU A 35 -8.19 -3.46 1.81
C LEU A 35 -8.93 -3.13 0.51
N ALA A 36 -9.93 -2.25 0.58
CA ALA A 36 -10.69 -1.81 -0.60
C ALA A 36 -9.79 -1.07 -1.61
N ALA A 37 -8.88 -0.22 -1.12
CA ALA A 37 -7.92 0.47 -1.99
C ALA A 37 -6.91 -0.50 -2.61
N LEU A 38 -6.40 -1.48 -1.84
CA LEU A 38 -5.42 -2.46 -2.31
C LEU A 38 -5.98 -3.36 -3.44
N GLY A 39 -7.25 -3.74 -3.34
CA GLY A 39 -7.95 -4.54 -4.36
C GLY A 39 -8.57 -3.76 -5.51
N SER A 40 -8.23 -2.48 -5.67
CA SER A 40 -8.85 -1.58 -6.67
C SER A 40 -8.20 -1.66 -8.05
N SER A 41 -8.71 -0.87 -9.01
CA SER A 41 -8.17 -0.77 -10.37
C SER A 41 -6.73 -0.25 -10.45
N PHE A 42 -6.18 0.34 -9.37
CA PHE A 42 -4.78 0.75 -9.33
C PHE A 42 -3.81 -0.42 -9.55
N THR A 43 -4.21 -1.66 -9.22
CA THR A 43 -3.39 -2.85 -9.48
C THR A 43 -3.11 -3.09 -10.97
N ASN A 44 -3.90 -2.50 -11.86
CA ASN A 44 -3.74 -2.68 -13.31
C ASN A 44 -2.80 -1.63 -13.93
N LYS A 45 -2.42 -0.57 -13.18
CA LYS A 45 -1.71 0.58 -13.76
C LYS A 45 -0.21 0.44 -13.65
N TYR A 46 0.46 0.37 -14.79
CA TYR A 46 1.91 0.52 -14.88
C TYR A 46 2.30 2.01 -14.90
N SER A 47 3.13 2.46 -13.95
CA SER A 47 3.39 3.89 -13.70
C SER A 47 4.85 4.22 -13.37
N GLU A 48 5.78 3.58 -14.08
CA GLU A 48 7.22 3.79 -13.91
C GLU A 48 7.64 5.27 -14.01
N GLY A 49 8.59 5.65 -13.14
CA GLY A 49 9.00 7.03 -12.91
C GLY A 49 8.37 7.62 -11.66
N TYR A 50 8.37 8.94 -11.56
CA TYR A 50 7.79 9.69 -10.44
C TYR A 50 6.62 10.55 -10.93
N ALA A 51 5.74 10.98 -10.02
CA ALA A 51 4.64 11.88 -10.37
C ALA A 51 5.14 13.12 -11.12
N GLY A 52 4.56 13.40 -12.30
CA GLY A 52 5.00 14.46 -13.22
C GLY A 52 6.23 14.15 -14.08
N LYS A 53 6.89 12.99 -13.88
CA LYS A 53 8.06 12.51 -14.64
C LYS A 53 7.93 11.01 -14.90
N ARG A 54 6.94 10.64 -15.71
CA ARG A 54 6.60 9.25 -16.02
C ARG A 54 7.18 8.82 -17.36
N TYR A 55 7.51 7.54 -17.48
CA TYR A 55 7.96 6.94 -18.74
C TYR A 55 6.81 6.62 -19.70
N TYR A 56 5.59 6.48 -19.16
CA TYR A 56 4.41 6.07 -19.91
C TYR A 56 3.27 7.08 -19.78
N ALA A 57 2.30 7.00 -20.69
CA ALA A 57 1.10 7.84 -20.69
C ALA A 57 0.04 7.37 -19.66
N GLY A 58 -0.99 8.21 -19.48
CA GLY A 58 -2.20 7.88 -18.71
C GLY A 58 -2.01 7.87 -17.19
N ASN A 59 -1.07 8.67 -16.66
CA ASN A 59 -0.71 8.65 -15.24
C ASN A 59 -1.35 9.77 -14.40
N ALA A 60 -2.26 10.58 -14.94
CA ALA A 60 -2.82 11.73 -14.22
C ALA A 60 -3.40 11.36 -12.84
N VAL A 61 -4.24 10.32 -12.77
CA VAL A 61 -4.88 9.89 -11.52
C VAL A 61 -3.90 9.19 -10.56
N VAL A 62 -2.95 8.40 -11.08
CA VAL A 62 -1.94 7.74 -10.22
C VAL A 62 -0.92 8.75 -9.67
N ASP A 63 -0.64 9.81 -10.41
CA ASP A 63 0.16 10.92 -9.91
C ASP A 63 -0.53 11.62 -8.73
N ASP A 64 -1.85 11.80 -8.78
CA ASP A 64 -2.60 12.43 -7.69
C ASP A 64 -2.58 11.58 -6.41
N VAL A 65 -2.75 10.25 -6.51
CA VAL A 65 -2.66 9.38 -5.33
C VAL A 65 -1.24 9.30 -4.78
N GLU A 66 -0.20 9.29 -5.63
CA GLU A 66 1.20 9.31 -5.17
C GLU A 66 1.53 10.62 -4.45
N ARG A 67 1.14 11.78 -5.02
CA ARG A 67 1.33 13.09 -4.35
C ARG A 67 0.61 13.15 -3.01
N LEU A 68 -0.64 12.67 -2.96
CA LEU A 68 -1.42 12.64 -1.73
C LEU A 68 -0.78 11.74 -0.66
N ALA A 69 -0.25 10.57 -1.05
CA ALA A 69 0.45 9.66 -0.14
C ALA A 69 1.72 10.32 0.44
N ILE A 70 2.52 10.99 -0.41
CA ILE A 70 3.71 11.73 0.02
C ILE A 70 3.34 12.86 0.98
N GLU A 71 2.31 13.64 0.67
CA GLU A 71 1.82 14.72 1.53
C GLU A 71 1.40 14.18 2.91
N ARG A 72 0.60 13.11 2.93
CA ARG A 72 0.12 12.49 4.17
C ARG A 72 1.26 11.90 4.99
N ALA A 73 2.23 11.24 4.36
CA ALA A 73 3.42 10.74 5.05
C ALA A 73 4.19 11.88 5.73
N ARG A 74 4.44 12.98 5.00
CA ARG A 74 5.08 14.17 5.57
C ARG A 74 4.30 14.76 6.73
N LYS A 75 2.97 14.80 6.62
CA LYS A 75 2.09 15.34 7.68
C LYS A 75 2.12 14.48 8.94
N VAL A 76 2.02 13.15 8.81
CA VAL A 76 2.01 12.21 9.95
C VAL A 76 3.33 12.26 10.72
N PHE A 77 4.45 12.40 10.03
CA PHE A 77 5.79 12.48 10.66
C PHE A 77 6.26 13.91 10.93
N HIS A 78 5.39 14.92 10.80
CA HIS A 78 5.70 16.34 11.04
C HIS A 78 6.95 16.85 10.29
N LEU A 79 7.13 16.40 9.06
CA LEU A 79 8.31 16.68 8.27
C LEU A 79 8.31 18.11 7.71
N GLY A 80 9.45 18.79 7.83
CA GLY A 80 9.65 20.15 7.30
C GLY A 80 9.70 20.23 5.77
N LYS A 81 9.91 21.45 5.25
CA LYS A 81 9.99 21.71 3.80
C LYS A 81 11.16 21.00 3.11
N ASN A 82 12.24 20.74 3.84
CA ASN A 82 13.47 20.12 3.32
C ASN A 82 13.40 18.59 3.28
N TRP A 83 12.25 18.01 3.65
CA TRP A 83 12.07 16.57 3.75
C TRP A 83 11.11 16.08 2.68
N HIS A 84 11.47 14.96 2.08
CA HIS A 84 10.66 14.24 1.11
C HIS A 84 10.48 12.80 1.61
N ALA A 85 9.40 12.15 1.17
CA ALA A 85 9.15 10.74 1.42
C ALA A 85 8.97 10.04 0.08
N ASN A 86 9.79 9.03 -0.21
CA ASN A 86 9.55 8.13 -1.33
C ASN A 86 8.60 7.02 -0.85
N VAL A 87 7.42 6.93 -1.48
CA VAL A 87 6.35 5.96 -1.13
C VAL A 87 6.26 4.78 -2.10
N GLN A 88 7.26 4.61 -2.96
CA GLN A 88 7.34 3.52 -3.95
C GLN A 88 7.96 2.19 -3.46
N PRO A 89 8.77 2.12 -2.38
CA PRO A 89 9.32 0.83 -1.94
C PRO A 89 8.23 -0.21 -1.64
N TYR A 90 8.41 -1.43 -2.14
CA TYR A 90 7.40 -2.50 -2.05
C TYR A 90 7.20 -3.04 -0.63
N SER A 91 8.23 -2.95 0.22
CA SER A 91 8.21 -3.37 1.63
C SER A 91 9.44 -2.77 2.34
N GLY A 92 9.65 -3.11 3.61
CA GLY A 92 10.77 -2.62 4.42
C GLY A 92 12.14 -3.00 3.87
N SER A 93 12.37 -4.27 3.51
CA SER A 93 13.69 -4.71 3.03
C SER A 93 14.11 -4.05 1.71
N PRO A 94 13.24 -3.93 0.68
CA PRO A 94 13.56 -3.16 -0.52
C PRO A 94 13.82 -1.67 -0.25
N ALA A 95 13.13 -1.06 0.72
CA ALA A 95 13.39 0.32 1.11
C ALA A 95 14.82 0.50 1.66
N ASN A 96 15.25 -0.41 2.53
CA ASN A 96 16.60 -0.39 3.09
C ASN A 96 17.69 -0.60 2.04
N LEU A 97 17.45 -1.47 1.06
CA LEU A 97 18.44 -1.75 0.00
C LEU A 97 18.63 -0.58 -0.97
N ALA A 98 17.63 0.30 -1.09
CA ALA A 98 17.66 1.43 -2.02
C ALA A 98 18.37 2.68 -1.48
N VAL A 99 18.81 2.68 -0.21
CA VAL A 99 19.49 3.78 0.50
C VAL A 99 20.99 3.52 0.55
#